data_AF-R9PSP5-F1
#
_entry.id   AF-R9PSP5-F1
#
_cell.length_a   1.000
_cell.length_b   1.000
_cell.length_c   1.000
_cell.angle_alpha   90.00
_cell.angle_beta   90.00
_cell.angle_gamma   90.00
#
_symmetry.space_group_name_H-M   'P 1'
#
loop_
_entity.id
_entity.type
_entity.pdbx_description
1 polymer ?
#
loop_
_entity_poly.entity_id
_entity_poly.type
_entity_poly.pdbx_seq_one_letter_code
_entity_poly.pdbx_strand_id
1 'polypeptide(L)'
;MDVLFFYFMRSPAIQLEILHHYLKRFDYYTGRMSVEPGNVASNIMMRKCIDMHRKVIKFVDIFNENFRNIMVLDFVQSSVRIASLSAVIIMNESDSVISFGFSLIHFWMALVREYYIYYAGNEITFLSSELVLSVYETDWYKENRQFKFMVKMFMVRAGKPLNINIGPFGNLGFPAFLSILQGSFSYFSLVTGIQKS
;
A
#
# COMPACT_ATOMS: atom_id res chain seq x y z
N MET A 1 -14.98 4.54 12.24
CA MET A 1 -14.64 4.41 10.81
C MET A 1 -13.17 4.07 10.61
N ASP A 2 -12.25 4.64 11.40
CA ASP A 2 -10.80 4.54 11.11
C ASP A 2 -10.21 3.13 11.24
N VAL A 3 -10.46 2.39 12.33
CA VAL A 3 -9.87 1.04 12.53
C VAL A 3 -10.31 0.04 11.46
N LEU A 4 -11.60 0.00 11.13
CA LEU A 4 -12.12 -0.89 10.09
C LEU A 4 -11.58 -0.53 8.70
N PHE A 5 -11.44 0.76 8.41
CA PHE A 5 -10.83 1.22 7.16
C PHE A 5 -9.35 0.82 7.07
N PHE A 6 -8.60 0.93 8.16
CA PHE A 6 -7.21 0.45 8.22
C PHE A 6 -7.11 -1.05 7.96
N TYR A 7 -7.95 -1.87 8.60
CA TYR A 7 -7.97 -3.32 8.35
C TYR A 7 -8.36 -3.65 6.90
N PHE A 8 -9.33 -2.93 6.35
CA PHE A 8 -9.76 -3.10 4.97
C PHE A 8 -8.63 -2.75 3.98
N MET A 9 -7.93 -1.64 4.21
CA MET A 9 -6.78 -1.21 3.41
C MET A 9 -5.58 -2.16 3.49
N ARG A 10 -5.36 -2.79 4.66
CA ARG A 10 -4.26 -3.75 4.86
C ARG A 10 -4.56 -5.14 4.31
N SER A 11 -5.84 -5.50 4.13
CA SER A 11 -6.25 -6.80 3.58
C SER A 11 -5.53 -7.22 2.29
N PRO A 12 -5.43 -6.38 1.24
CA PRO A 12 -4.68 -6.73 0.01
C PRO A 12 -3.19 -6.95 0.27
N ALA A 13 -2.56 -6.17 1.16
CA ALA A 13 -1.15 -6.37 1.52
C ALA A 13 -0.93 -7.74 2.16
N ILE A 14 -1.80 -8.14 3.10
CA ILE A 14 -1.73 -9.46 3.75
C ILE A 14 -1.89 -10.59 2.72
N GLN A 15 -2.82 -10.45 1.77
CA GLN A 15 -3.00 -11.46 0.72
C GLN A 15 -1.76 -11.58 -0.20
N LEU A 16 -1.08 -10.46 -0.46
CA LEU A 16 0.20 -10.45 -1.19
C LEU A 16 1.33 -11.09 -0.39
N GLU A 17 1.43 -10.84 0.92
CA GLU A 17 2.42 -11.50 1.80
C GLU A 17 2.21 -13.02 1.82
N ILE A 18 0.96 -13.46 1.94
CA ILE A 18 0.60 -14.88 1.91
C ILE A 18 1.00 -15.48 0.56
N LEU A 19 0.67 -14.81 -0.55
CA LEU A 19 1.07 -15.23 -1.89
C LEU A 19 2.59 -15.34 -2.02
N HIS A 20 3.30 -14.32 -1.58
CA HIS A 20 4.75 -14.29 -1.57
C HIS A 20 5.34 -15.46 -0.76
N HIS A 21 4.77 -15.75 0.41
CA HIS A 21 5.16 -16.89 1.24
C HIS A 21 4.95 -18.24 0.55
N TYR A 22 3.78 -18.43 -0.10
CA TYR A 22 3.49 -19.64 -0.86
C TYR A 22 4.44 -19.84 -2.04
N LEU A 23 4.86 -18.76 -2.69
CA LEU A 23 5.83 -18.79 -3.79
C LEU A 23 7.25 -19.09 -3.29
N LYS A 24 7.70 -18.48 -2.19
CA LYS A 24 9.02 -18.78 -1.61
C LYS A 24 9.13 -20.21 -1.07
N ARG A 25 8.04 -20.79 -0.59
CA ARG A 25 7.99 -22.17 -0.09
C ARG A 25 7.28 -23.13 -1.03
N PHE A 26 7.34 -22.84 -2.34
CA PHE A 26 6.58 -23.56 -3.35
C PHE A 26 6.79 -25.08 -3.27
N ASP A 27 8.05 -25.53 -3.25
CA ASP A 27 8.41 -26.96 -3.24
C ASP A 27 7.94 -27.69 -1.98
N TYR A 28 7.91 -27.00 -0.84
CA TYR A 28 7.38 -27.56 0.40
C TYR A 28 5.87 -27.81 0.30
N TYR A 29 5.12 -26.87 -0.29
CA TYR A 29 3.67 -27.00 -0.44
C TYR A 29 3.26 -27.98 -1.54
N THR A 30 4.03 -28.07 -2.63
CA THR A 30 3.81 -29.10 -3.66
C THR A 30 4.10 -30.50 -3.11
N GLY A 31 5.20 -30.66 -2.36
CA GLY A 31 5.56 -31.93 -1.70
C GLY A 31 4.53 -32.40 -0.67
N ARG A 32 3.81 -31.47 -0.03
CA ARG A 32 2.74 -31.81 0.94
C ARG A 32 1.42 -32.25 0.28
N MET A 33 1.24 -31.99 -1.02
CA MET A 33 0.08 -32.46 -1.80
C MET A 33 0.29 -33.88 -2.37
N SER A 34 1.08 -34.71 -1.69
CA SER A 34 1.71 -35.99 -2.10
C SER A 34 0.80 -37.13 -2.60
N VAL A 35 -0.46 -36.86 -2.93
CA VAL A 35 -1.38 -37.82 -3.55
C VAL A 35 -1.26 -37.82 -5.08
N GLU A 36 -0.72 -36.75 -5.68
CA GLU A 36 -0.60 -36.62 -7.12
C GLU A 36 0.86 -36.66 -7.62
N PRO A 37 1.11 -37.04 -8.90
CA PRO A 37 2.44 -36.94 -9.50
C PRO A 37 2.96 -35.50 -9.36
N GLY A 38 4.25 -35.31 -9.05
CA GLY A 38 4.83 -33.99 -8.72
C GLY A 38 4.46 -32.88 -9.72
N ASN A 39 4.49 -33.19 -11.01
CA ASN A 39 4.09 -32.25 -12.07
C ASN A 39 2.63 -31.77 -11.96
N VAL A 40 1.69 -32.63 -11.53
CA VAL A 40 0.27 -32.26 -11.39
C VAL A 40 0.07 -31.42 -10.13
N ALA A 41 0.72 -31.78 -9.02
CA ALA A 41 0.72 -31.00 -7.78
C ALA A 41 1.26 -29.57 -7.99
N SER A 42 2.39 -29.43 -8.71
CA SER A 42 2.95 -28.11 -9.08
C SER A 42 1.96 -27.29 -9.91
N ASN A 43 1.29 -27.91 -10.89
CA ASN A 43 0.28 -27.21 -11.70
C ASN A 43 -0.93 -26.74 -10.86
N ILE A 44 -1.42 -27.56 -9.93
CA ILE A 44 -2.52 -27.19 -9.03
C ILE A 44 -2.10 -26.05 -8.11
N MET A 45 -0.91 -26.13 -7.52
CA MET A 45 -0.41 -25.11 -6.61
C MET A 45 -0.23 -23.77 -7.33
N MET A 46 0.34 -23.79 -8.54
CA MET A 46 0.49 -22.57 -9.34
C MET A 46 -0.85 -21.96 -9.74
N ARG A 47 -1.87 -22.78 -10.07
CA ARG A 47 -3.23 -22.29 -10.32
C ARG A 47 -3.81 -21.60 -9.08
N LYS A 48 -3.62 -22.17 -7.89
CA LYS A 48 -4.04 -21.53 -6.62
C LYS A 48 -3.35 -20.17 -6.42
N CYS A 49 -2.06 -20.07 -6.69
CA CYS A 49 -1.32 -18.80 -6.63
C CYS A 49 -1.86 -17.77 -7.63
N ILE A 50 -2.13 -18.19 -8.87
CA ILE A 50 -2.74 -17.34 -9.91
C ILE A 50 -4.12 -16.84 -9.47
N ASP A 51 -4.97 -17.72 -8.94
CA ASP A 51 -6.31 -17.36 -8.49
C ASP A 51 -6.27 -16.39 -7.31
N MET A 52 -5.34 -16.58 -6.37
CA MET A 52 -5.14 -15.65 -5.26
C MET A 52 -4.66 -14.28 -5.76
N HIS A 53 -3.66 -14.24 -6.65
CA HIS A 53 -3.20 -13.00 -7.25
C HIS A 53 -4.33 -12.27 -8.01
N ARG A 54 -5.16 -13.01 -8.75
CA ARG A 54 -6.31 -12.45 -9.47
C ARG A 54 -7.35 -11.85 -8.52
N LYS A 55 -7.58 -12.47 -7.36
CA LYS A 55 -8.48 -11.93 -6.32
C LYS A 55 -7.95 -10.61 -5.76
N VAL A 56 -6.64 -10.52 -5.49
CA VAL A 56 -6.01 -9.27 -5.03
C VAL A 56 -6.12 -8.18 -6.09
N ILE A 57 -5.79 -8.49 -7.34
CA ILE A 57 -5.95 -7.54 -8.47
C ILE A 57 -7.39 -7.01 -8.51
N LYS A 58 -8.37 -7.91 -8.51
CA LYS A 58 -9.79 -7.53 -8.56
C LYS A 58 -10.19 -6.68 -7.37
N PHE A 59 -9.68 -6.96 -6.17
CA PHE A 59 -9.94 -6.15 -4.98
C PHE A 59 -9.40 -4.73 -5.16
N VAL A 60 -8.15 -4.57 -5.61
CA VAL A 60 -7.53 -3.26 -5.82
C VAL A 60 -8.25 -2.48 -6.94
N ASP A 61 -8.64 -3.15 -8.02
CA ASP A 61 -9.39 -2.53 -9.11
C ASP A 61 -10.76 -2.01 -8.63
N ILE A 62 -11.53 -2.84 -7.90
CA ILE A 62 -12.82 -2.45 -7.30
C ILE A 62 -12.63 -1.32 -6.29
N PHE A 63 -11.55 -1.35 -5.51
CA PHE A 63 -11.23 -0.28 -4.56
C PHE A 63 -10.99 1.04 -5.31
N ASN A 64 -10.16 1.02 -6.35
CA ASN A 64 -9.86 2.19 -7.15
C ASN A 64 -11.09 2.74 -7.86
N GLU A 65 -12.01 1.90 -8.34
CA GLU A 65 -13.24 2.37 -8.98
C GLU A 65 -14.19 3.04 -7.99
N ASN A 66 -14.39 2.46 -6.80
CA ASN A 66 -15.39 2.94 -5.85
C ASN A 66 -14.87 4.04 -4.91
N PHE A 67 -13.60 3.97 -4.51
CA PHE A 67 -13.03 4.84 -3.47
C PHE A 67 -12.13 5.94 -4.02
N ARG A 68 -11.88 6.03 -5.33
CA ARG A 68 -11.01 7.08 -5.90
C ARG A 68 -11.38 8.49 -5.43
N ASN A 69 -12.66 8.85 -5.49
CA ASN A 69 -13.10 10.19 -5.07
C ASN A 69 -12.92 10.40 -3.56
N ILE A 70 -13.14 9.34 -2.76
CA ILE A 70 -12.94 9.38 -1.30
C ILE A 70 -11.45 9.56 -0.97
N MET A 71 -10.55 8.87 -1.68
CA MET A 71 -9.10 9.01 -1.50
C MET A 71 -8.61 10.41 -1.87
N VAL A 72 -9.17 11.01 -2.94
CA VAL A 72 -8.87 12.40 -3.30
C VAL A 72 -9.30 13.36 -2.20
N LEU A 73 -10.51 13.19 -1.65
CA LEU A 73 -11.01 14.03 -0.56
C LEU A 73 -10.18 13.85 0.71
N ASP A 74 -9.80 12.61 1.06
CA ASP A 74 -8.93 12.33 2.20
C ASP A 74 -7.56 12.99 2.01
N PHE A 75 -6.94 12.89 0.82
CA PHE A 75 -5.67 13.55 0.52
C PHE A 75 -5.74 15.08 0.71
N VAL A 76 -6.78 15.73 0.17
CA VAL A 76 -6.97 17.18 0.33
C VAL A 76 -7.24 17.55 1.79
N GLN A 77 -8.10 16.78 2.47
CA GLN A 77 -8.44 17.01 3.87
C GLN A 77 -7.21 16.85 4.78
N SER A 78 -6.40 15.83 4.56
CA SER A 78 -5.16 15.57 5.31
C SER A 78 -4.14 16.67 5.06
N SER A 79 -4.04 17.17 3.83
CA SER A 79 -3.19 18.31 3.49
C SER A 79 -3.57 19.56 4.28
N VAL A 80 -4.86 19.92 4.28
CA VAL A 80 -5.36 21.07 5.03
C VAL A 80 -5.16 20.89 6.53
N ARG A 81 -5.42 19.68 7.05
CA ARG A 81 -5.30 19.36 8.48
C ARG A 81 -3.85 19.51 8.99
N ILE A 82 -2.89 18.96 8.26
CA ILE A 82 -1.46 19.06 8.62
C ILE A 82 -1.00 20.51 8.53
N ALA A 83 -1.35 21.22 7.45
CA ALA A 83 -1.03 22.63 7.30
C ALA A 83 -1.60 23.49 8.44
N SER A 84 -2.89 23.32 8.78
CA SER A 84 -3.54 24.11 9.83
C SER A 84 -2.95 23.82 11.22
N LEU A 85 -2.74 22.54 11.57
CA LEU A 85 -2.19 22.17 12.87
C LEU A 85 -0.75 22.65 13.03
N SER A 86 0.06 22.58 11.96
CA SER A 86 1.42 23.13 11.95
C SER A 86 1.43 24.64 12.19
N ALA A 87 0.49 25.39 11.59
CA ALA A 87 0.37 26.82 11.80
C ALA A 87 -0.05 27.16 13.23
N VAL A 88 -1.03 26.43 13.80
CA VAL A 88 -1.47 26.61 15.20
C VAL A 88 -0.31 26.39 16.18
N ILE A 89 0.50 25.35 15.98
CA ILE A 89 1.65 25.06 16.86
C ILE A 89 2.67 26.19 16.82
N ILE A 90 2.93 26.76 15.65
CA ILE A 90 4.01 27.75 15.46
C ILE A 90 3.56 29.17 15.82
N MET A 91 2.32 29.52 15.52
CA MET A 91 1.73 30.84 15.84
C MET A 91 1.22 30.92 17.28
N ASN A 92 1.39 29.87 18.08
CA ASN A 92 0.90 29.86 19.45
C ASN A 92 1.71 30.82 20.33
N GLU A 93 1.15 32.01 20.57
CA GLU A 93 1.68 32.99 21.54
C GLU A 93 1.13 32.77 22.96
N SER A 94 0.29 31.75 23.19
CA SER A 94 -0.35 31.53 24.50
C SER A 94 0.58 30.85 25.52
N ASP A 95 0.64 31.40 26.74
CA ASP A 95 1.40 30.87 27.89
C ASP A 95 0.82 29.54 28.46
N SER A 96 -0.29 29.05 27.91
CA SER A 96 -0.93 27.82 28.40
C SER A 96 -0.24 26.58 27.84
N VAL A 97 0.66 26.01 28.65
CA VAL A 97 1.33 24.73 28.41
C VAL A 97 0.33 23.62 28.05
N ILE A 98 -0.87 23.66 28.64
CA ILE A 98 -1.93 22.68 28.39
C ILE A 98 -2.43 22.78 26.94
N SER A 99 -2.76 23.98 26.45
CA SER A 99 -3.25 24.20 25.08
C SER A 99 -2.23 23.79 24.02
N PHE A 100 -0.96 24.15 24.26
CA PHE A 100 0.15 23.75 23.39
C PHE A 100 0.33 22.22 23.36
N GLY A 101 0.30 21.59 24.54
CA GLY A 101 0.38 20.12 24.66
C GLY A 101 -0.72 19.40 23.90
N PHE A 102 -1.97 19.86 24.01
CA PHE A 102 -3.10 19.31 23.24
C PHE A 102 -2.86 19.44 21.73
N SER A 103 -2.41 20.61 21.26
CA SER A 103 -2.14 20.86 19.84
C SER A 103 -1.04 19.94 19.28
N LEU A 104 0.03 19.74 20.04
CA LEU A 104 1.10 18.81 19.68
C LEU A 104 0.60 17.36 19.60
N ILE A 105 -0.18 16.92 20.58
CA ILE A 105 -0.75 15.57 20.58
C ILE A 105 -1.66 15.36 19.36
N HIS A 106 -2.52 16.32 19.04
CA HIS A 106 -3.37 16.27 17.85
C HIS A 106 -2.56 16.21 16.55
N PHE A 107 -1.50 17.00 16.43
CA PHE A 107 -0.60 16.97 15.29
C PHE A 107 0.11 15.63 15.13
N TRP A 108 0.65 15.09 16.23
CA TRP A 108 1.27 13.77 16.23
C TRP A 108 0.30 12.66 15.83
N MET A 109 -0.92 12.66 16.38
CA MET A 109 -1.95 11.69 15.99
C MET A 109 -2.32 11.80 14.51
N ALA A 110 -2.41 13.03 13.97
CA ALA A 110 -2.67 13.24 12.55
C ALA A 110 -1.53 12.67 11.68
N LEU A 111 -0.27 12.93 12.02
CA LEU A 111 0.88 12.38 11.29
C LEU A 111 0.92 10.85 11.33
N VAL A 112 0.68 10.26 12.50
CA VAL A 112 0.67 8.80 12.67
C VAL A 112 -0.44 8.16 11.84
N ARG A 113 -1.65 8.75 11.83
CA ARG A 113 -2.76 8.31 10.98
C ARG A 113 -2.35 8.28 9.51
N GLU A 114 -1.84 9.41 8.99
CA GLU A 114 -1.44 9.50 7.58
C GLU A 114 -0.33 8.49 7.26
N TYR A 115 0.69 8.41 8.11
CA TYR A 115 1.80 7.47 7.93
C TYR A 115 1.29 6.04 7.69
N TYR A 116 0.34 5.55 8.49
CA TYR A 116 -0.20 4.20 8.31
C TYR A 116 -0.97 4.01 7.00
N ILE A 117 -1.73 5.02 6.55
CA ILE A 117 -2.48 4.94 5.28
C ILE A 117 -1.50 4.88 4.10
N TYR A 118 -0.53 5.80 4.05
CA TYR A 118 0.45 5.85 2.96
C TYR A 118 1.43 4.68 3.01
N TYR A 119 1.76 4.18 4.21
CA TYR A 119 2.52 2.94 4.39
C TYR A 119 1.79 1.76 3.74
N ALA A 120 0.49 1.60 3.99
CA ALA A 120 -0.29 0.50 3.40
C ALA A 120 -0.30 0.55 1.86
N GLY A 121 -0.49 1.73 1.25
CA GLY A 121 -0.41 1.89 -0.21
C GLY A 121 0.97 1.55 -0.78
N ASN A 122 2.02 1.99 -0.10
CA ASN A 122 3.40 1.70 -0.46
C ASN A 122 3.72 0.20 -0.34
N GLU A 123 3.27 -0.44 0.74
CA GLU A 123 3.45 -1.87 1.01
C GLU A 123 2.79 -2.73 -0.07
N ILE A 124 1.56 -2.41 -0.51
CA ILE A 124 0.89 -3.10 -1.62
C ILE A 124 1.71 -2.99 -2.92
N THR A 125 2.21 -1.79 -3.22
CA THR A 125 3.02 -1.54 -4.41
C THR A 125 4.34 -2.32 -4.36
N PHE A 126 4.99 -2.32 -3.20
CA PHE A 126 6.24 -3.04 -2.96
C PHE A 126 6.07 -4.56 -3.07
N LEU A 127 5.14 -5.13 -2.29
CA LEU A 127 4.90 -6.58 -2.26
C LEU A 127 4.46 -7.11 -3.63
N SER A 128 3.60 -6.37 -4.35
CA SER A 128 3.18 -6.77 -5.70
C SER A 128 4.35 -6.79 -6.70
N SER A 129 5.29 -5.86 -6.56
CA SER A 129 6.51 -5.83 -7.38
C SER A 129 7.45 -7.00 -7.08
N GLU A 130 7.53 -7.44 -5.83
CA GLU A 130 8.42 -8.53 -5.40
C GLU A 130 7.94 -9.92 -5.90
N LEU A 131 6.64 -10.07 -6.21
CA LEU A 131 6.07 -11.35 -6.66
C LEU A 131 6.79 -11.95 -7.87
N VAL A 132 7.25 -11.12 -8.81
CA VAL A 132 7.98 -11.60 -10.00
C VAL A 132 9.25 -12.32 -9.59
N LEU A 133 10.03 -11.72 -8.69
CA LEU A 133 11.26 -12.30 -8.16
C LEU A 133 10.96 -13.61 -7.42
N SER A 134 9.89 -13.63 -6.61
CA SER A 134 9.52 -14.81 -5.83
C SER A 134 9.15 -16.00 -6.70
N VAL A 135 8.46 -15.78 -7.82
CA VAL A 135 8.18 -16.86 -8.78
C VAL A 135 9.45 -17.24 -9.53
N TYR A 136 10.31 -16.27 -9.86
CA TYR A 136 11.55 -16.52 -10.58
C TYR A 136 12.52 -17.43 -9.81
N GLU A 137 12.55 -17.30 -8.48
CA GLU A 137 13.35 -18.12 -7.57
C GLU A 137 12.86 -19.58 -7.45
N THR A 138 11.67 -19.91 -7.94
CA THR A 138 11.19 -21.31 -7.96
C THR A 138 11.94 -22.14 -9.02
N ASP A 139 11.96 -23.47 -8.85
CA ASP A 139 12.56 -24.42 -9.81
C ASP A 139 11.73 -24.58 -11.12
N TRP A 140 11.06 -23.52 -11.58
CA TRP A 140 10.10 -23.53 -12.69
C TRP A 140 10.67 -24.03 -14.03
N TYR A 141 11.99 -23.97 -14.20
CA TYR A 141 12.68 -24.45 -15.40
C TYR A 141 12.82 -25.98 -15.45
N LYS A 142 12.70 -26.68 -14.31
CA LYS A 142 12.71 -28.15 -14.22
C LYS A 142 11.32 -28.76 -14.47
N GLU A 143 10.27 -27.95 -14.38
CA GLU A 143 8.88 -28.36 -14.49
C GLU A 143 8.39 -28.56 -15.94
N ASN A 144 7.15 -29.07 -16.07
CA ASN A 144 6.54 -29.37 -17.36
C ASN A 144 6.20 -28.11 -18.19
N ARG A 145 5.88 -28.29 -19.48
CA ARG A 145 5.58 -27.18 -20.41
C ARG A 145 4.39 -26.33 -19.95
N GLN A 146 3.38 -26.96 -19.35
CA GLN A 146 2.19 -26.27 -18.86
C GLN A 146 2.52 -25.33 -17.70
N PHE A 147 3.30 -25.81 -16.74
CA PHE A 147 3.76 -25.02 -15.59
C PHE A 147 4.58 -23.81 -16.04
N LYS A 148 5.56 -24.04 -16.93
CA LYS A 148 6.40 -22.99 -17.51
C LYS A 148 5.56 -21.89 -18.18
N PHE A 149 4.51 -22.27 -18.89
CA PHE A 149 3.59 -21.31 -19.50
C PHE A 149 2.83 -20.48 -18.45
N MET A 150 2.30 -21.12 -17.41
CA MET A 150 1.61 -20.43 -16.31
C MET A 150 2.53 -19.46 -15.57
N VAL A 151 3.76 -19.86 -15.28
CA VAL A 151 4.78 -19.02 -14.65
C VAL A 151 5.09 -17.79 -15.50
N LYS A 152 5.33 -17.96 -16.80
CA LYS A 152 5.58 -16.82 -17.70
C LYS A 152 4.41 -15.84 -17.71
N MET A 153 3.19 -16.34 -17.83
CA MET A 153 1.98 -15.49 -17.79
C MET A 153 1.84 -14.77 -16.45
N PHE A 154 2.12 -15.45 -15.35
CA PHE A 154 2.10 -14.85 -14.01
C PHE A 154 3.15 -13.74 -13.90
N MET A 155 4.40 -13.98 -14.31
CA MET A 155 5.48 -12.97 -14.26
C MET A 155 5.12 -11.73 -15.10
N VAL A 156 4.59 -11.91 -16.31
CA VAL A 156 4.17 -10.79 -17.16
C VAL A 156 3.06 -9.97 -16.49
N ARG A 157 2.10 -10.61 -15.81
CA ARG A 157 1.03 -9.90 -15.12
C ARG A 157 1.49 -9.25 -13.82
N ALA A 158 2.31 -9.93 -13.03
CA ALA A 158 2.86 -9.46 -11.76
C ALA A 158 3.89 -8.34 -11.94
N GLY A 159 4.55 -8.28 -13.11
CA GLY A 159 5.45 -7.18 -13.48
C GLY A 159 4.76 -5.83 -13.63
N LYS A 160 3.41 -5.79 -13.59
CA LYS A 160 2.63 -4.56 -13.46
C LYS A 160 2.22 -4.40 -11.99
N PRO A 161 2.89 -3.53 -11.21
CA PRO A 161 2.61 -3.38 -9.79
C PRO A 161 1.19 -2.89 -9.53
N LEU A 162 0.66 -3.26 -8.37
CA LEU A 162 -0.67 -2.88 -7.91
C LEU A 162 -0.59 -1.60 -7.09
N ASN A 163 -1.29 -0.57 -7.56
CA ASN A 163 -1.27 0.74 -6.94
C ASN A 163 -2.69 1.18 -6.58
N ILE A 164 -2.84 1.82 -5.43
CA ILE A 164 -4.09 2.51 -5.07
C ILE A 164 -4.00 3.94 -5.61
N ASN A 165 -4.99 4.38 -6.37
CA ASN A 165 -4.94 5.64 -7.10
C ASN A 165 -5.64 6.76 -6.31
N ILE A 166 -4.96 7.91 -6.17
CA ILE A 166 -5.49 9.14 -5.55
C ILE A 166 -5.88 10.16 -6.65
N GLY A 167 -6.41 9.66 -7.76
CA GLY A 167 -6.83 10.49 -8.89
C GLY A 167 -5.67 11.29 -9.50
N PRO A 168 -5.76 12.63 -9.62
CA PRO A 168 -4.72 13.44 -10.27
C PRO A 168 -3.45 13.62 -9.41
N PHE A 169 -3.50 13.26 -8.12
CA PHE A 169 -2.39 13.44 -7.18
C PHE A 169 -1.40 12.26 -7.19
N GLY A 170 -1.64 11.26 -8.04
CA GLY A 170 -0.78 10.08 -8.20
C GLY A 170 -1.26 8.89 -7.38
N ASN A 171 -0.31 8.06 -6.93
CA ASN A 171 -0.61 6.81 -6.22
C ASN A 171 -0.40 6.94 -4.71
N LEU A 172 -1.16 6.17 -3.95
CA LEU A 172 -1.02 6.05 -2.51
C LEU A 172 0.30 5.40 -2.15
N GLY A 173 1.19 6.18 -1.55
CA GLY A 173 2.49 5.77 -1.07
C GLY A 173 3.26 6.92 -0.45
N PHE A 174 4.49 6.67 -0.01
CA PHE A 174 5.32 7.72 0.60
C PHE A 174 5.54 8.95 -0.28
N PRO A 175 5.65 8.87 -1.62
CA PRO A 175 5.77 10.07 -2.46
C PRO A 175 4.57 11.03 -2.32
N ALA A 176 3.34 10.51 -2.22
CA ALA A 176 2.15 11.32 -2.00
C ALA A 176 2.14 11.92 -0.58
N PHE A 177 2.56 11.16 0.44
CA PHE A 177 2.73 11.68 1.79
C PHE A 177 3.75 12.82 1.87
N LEU A 178 4.90 12.69 1.20
CA LEU A 178 5.89 13.76 1.11
C LEU A 178 5.30 15.02 0.45
N SER A 179 4.46 14.86 -0.57
CA SER A 179 3.80 15.97 -1.24
C SER A 179 2.89 16.76 -0.28
N ILE A 180 2.23 16.09 0.66
CA ILE A 180 1.44 16.73 1.72
C ILE A 180 2.33 17.56 2.65
N LEU A 181 3.44 17.00 3.09
CA LEU A 181 4.38 17.68 3.99
C LEU A 181 5.01 18.90 3.31
N GLN A 182 5.39 18.77 2.03
CA GLN A 182 5.90 19.88 1.21
C GLN A 182 4.85 20.99 1.06
N GLY A 183 3.60 20.63 0.74
CA GLY A 183 2.51 21.60 0.66
C GLY A 183 2.28 22.34 1.97
N SER A 184 2.35 21.62 3.09
CA SER A 184 2.23 22.21 4.44
C SER A 184 3.38 23.16 4.76
N PHE A 185 4.62 22.80 4.39
CA PHE A 185 5.79 23.68 4.55
C PHE A 185 5.72 24.94 3.69
N SER A 186 5.22 24.83 2.45
CA SER A 186 4.96 25.99 1.58
C SER A 186 3.91 26.92 2.20
N TYR A 187 2.80 26.37 2.70
CA TYR A 187 1.78 27.14 3.41
C TYR A 187 2.36 27.88 4.62
N PHE A 188 3.15 27.19 5.45
CA PHE A 188 3.84 27.78 6.59
C PHE A 188 4.74 28.95 6.20
N SER A 189 5.55 28.77 5.14
CA SER A 189 6.47 29.81 4.65
C SER A 189 5.71 31.05 4.18
N LEU A 190 4.53 30.87 3.57
CA LEU A 190 3.66 31.98 3.17
C LEU A 190 3.07 32.72 4.37
N VAL A 191 2.52 32.00 5.36
CA VAL A 191 1.91 32.61 6.56
C VAL A 191 2.94 33.43 7.35
N THR A 192 4.13 32.87 7.56
CA THR A 192 5.21 33.59 8.26
C THR A 192 5.80 34.74 7.45
N GLY A 193 5.80 34.64 6.12
CA GLY A 193 6.18 35.74 5.24
C GLY A 193 5.21 36.92 5.34
N ILE A 194 3.90 36.66 5.38
CA ILE A 194 2.86 37.69 5.52
C ILE A 194 2.95 38.37 6.89
N GLN A 195 3.20 37.61 7.96
CA GLN A 195 3.29 38.18 9.32
C GLN A 195 4.50 39.11 9.54
N LYS A 196 5.53 39.02 8.69
CA LYS A 196 6.72 39.89 8.72
C LYS A 196 6.60 41.14 7.84
N SER A 197 5.56 41.24 7.02
CA SER A 197 5.25 42.39 6.15
C SER A 197 4.34 43.39 6.84
#